data_AF-A0A6D2IKS7-F1
#
_entry.id   AF-A0A6D2IKS7-F1
#
_cell.length_a   1.000
_cell.length_b   1.000
_cell.length_c   1.000
_cell.angle_alpha   90.00
_cell.angle_beta   90.00
_cell.angle_gamma   90.00
#
_symmetry.space_group_name_H-M   'P 1'
#
loop_
_entity.id
_entity.type
_entity.pdbx_description
1 polymer ?
#
loop_
_entity_poly.entity_id
_entity_poly.type
_entity_poly.pdbx_seq_one_letter_code
_entity_poly.pdbx_strand_id
1 'polypeptide(L)'
;MADSMIADQSYLFLNRIQGRRFDEETLRILEFSLVAMNLNSLSEVRSRLRDFMRSESSAVLGELTGESIVAKLSVLEFFARAFALIGDMESCLAMRYEALNLRELNSSSCLWLRVSHSEWTNFAVQSMENGFPSIAAKASENALLSLEKDSFLEPKSEENSEMLDAAEKVRRLRDSAAFLTSAHSVQAQGAEYLRSKELRILSRQTRPVKNSDCTGSNLFRDGISKRNERKLQHLRSI
;
A
#
# COMPACT_ATOMS: atom_id res chain seq x y z
N MET A 1 38.34 -2.01 0.48
CA MET A 1 38.18 -2.88 -0.70
C MET A 1 36.73 -3.35 -0.86
N ALA A 2 36.04 -3.79 0.19
CA ALA A 2 34.62 -4.17 0.08
C ALA A 2 33.71 -2.99 -0.35
N ASP A 3 33.87 -1.81 0.26
CA ASP A 3 33.05 -0.63 -0.09
C ASP A 3 33.23 -0.15 -1.54
N SER A 4 34.43 -0.29 -2.13
CA SER A 4 34.65 0.06 -3.54
C SER A 4 34.00 -0.95 -4.49
N MET A 5 34.06 -2.25 -4.16
CA MET A 5 33.39 -3.29 -4.96
C MET A 5 31.86 -3.16 -4.92
N ILE A 6 31.28 -2.77 -3.78
CA ILE A 6 29.83 -2.54 -3.66
C ILE A 6 29.39 -1.35 -4.52
N ALA A 7 30.15 -0.24 -4.47
CA ALA A 7 29.88 0.93 -5.30
C ALA A 7 29.95 0.61 -6.81
N ASP A 8 30.94 -0.20 -7.22
CA ASP A 8 31.11 -0.63 -8.61
C ASP A 8 29.95 -1.50 -9.12
N GLN A 9 29.43 -2.42 -8.30
CA GLN A 9 28.30 -3.28 -8.69
C GLN A 9 26.98 -2.51 -8.77
N SER A 10 26.74 -1.58 -7.84
CA SER A 10 25.56 -0.71 -7.91
C SER A 10 25.60 0.19 -9.15
N TYR A 11 26.76 0.77 -9.49
CA TYR A 11 26.91 1.57 -10.70
C TYR A 11 26.72 0.73 -11.97
N LEU A 12 27.25 -0.49 -12.00
CA LEU A 12 27.07 -1.43 -13.10
C LEU A 12 25.58 -1.76 -13.32
N PHE A 13 24.83 -2.00 -12.23
CA PHE A 13 23.39 -2.23 -12.32
C PHE A 13 22.67 -1.03 -12.94
N LEU A 14 22.92 0.18 -12.44
CA LEU A 14 22.27 1.39 -12.94
C LEU A 14 22.52 1.62 -14.43
N ASN A 15 23.77 1.46 -14.88
CA ASN A 15 24.12 1.57 -16.29
C ASN A 15 23.39 0.54 -17.17
N ARG A 16 23.23 -0.69 -16.67
CA ARG A 16 22.49 -1.74 -17.39
C ARG A 16 21.01 -1.41 -17.54
N ILE A 17 20.38 -0.85 -16.51
CA ILE A 17 18.98 -0.39 -16.58
C ILE A 17 18.82 0.75 -17.58
N GLN A 18 19.70 1.73 -17.55
CA GLN A 18 19.70 2.84 -18.52
C GLN A 18 19.94 2.36 -19.95
N GLY A 19 20.76 1.33 -20.13
CA GLY A 19 20.95 0.64 -21.41
C GLY A 19 19.84 -0.34 -21.79
N ARG A 20 18.70 -0.34 -21.09
CA ARG A 20 17.52 -1.21 -21.33
C ARG A 20 17.85 -2.71 -21.32
N ARG A 21 18.84 -3.13 -20.52
CA ARG A 21 19.24 -4.53 -20.37
C ARG A 21 18.48 -5.23 -19.25
N PHE A 22 17.32 -5.75 -19.61
CA PHE A 22 16.41 -6.47 -18.71
C PHE A 22 16.64 -7.98 -18.79
N ASP A 23 17.74 -8.45 -18.18
CA ASP A 23 18.15 -9.85 -18.20
C ASP A 23 18.47 -10.39 -16.79
N GLU A 24 18.63 -11.71 -16.69
CA GLU A 24 18.98 -12.40 -15.44
C GLU A 24 20.31 -11.96 -14.86
N GLU A 25 21.27 -11.59 -15.70
CA GLU A 25 22.58 -11.14 -15.23
C GLU A 25 22.45 -9.80 -14.50
N THR A 26 21.64 -8.88 -15.04
CA THR A 26 21.31 -7.61 -14.38
C THR A 26 20.63 -7.84 -13.02
N LEU A 27 19.71 -8.81 -12.90
CA LEU A 27 19.10 -9.15 -11.60
C LEU A 27 20.11 -9.73 -10.60
N ARG A 28 21.03 -10.58 -11.05
CA ARG A 28 22.07 -11.13 -10.17
C ARG A 28 23.01 -10.04 -9.66
N ILE A 29 23.39 -9.08 -10.51
CA ILE A 29 24.21 -7.92 -10.11
C ILE A 29 23.51 -7.15 -8.98
N LEU A 30 22.20 -6.92 -9.11
CA LEU A 30 21.39 -6.31 -8.06
C LEU A 30 21.43 -7.13 -6.77
N GLU A 31 21.14 -8.42 -6.84
CA GLU A 31 21.16 -9.32 -5.68
C GLU A 31 22.52 -9.31 -4.96
N PHE A 32 23.62 -9.47 -5.69
CA PHE A 32 24.97 -9.39 -5.14
C PHE A 32 25.26 -8.04 -4.49
N SER A 33 24.85 -6.94 -5.12
CA SER A 33 25.04 -5.60 -4.55
C SER A 33 24.30 -5.43 -3.22
N LEU A 34 23.09 -5.98 -3.10
CA LEU A 34 22.29 -5.90 -1.87
C LEU A 34 22.83 -6.80 -0.76
N VAL A 35 23.29 -8.02 -1.08
CA VAL A 35 23.87 -8.96 -0.12
C VAL A 35 25.19 -8.45 0.45
N ALA A 36 25.99 -7.78 -0.36
CA ALA A 36 27.30 -7.26 0.06
C ALA A 36 27.22 -6.00 0.95
N MET A 37 26.06 -5.34 1.03
CA MET A 37 25.91 -4.08 1.78
C MET A 37 25.80 -4.28 3.30
N ASN A 38 26.50 -3.42 4.04
CA ASN A 38 26.35 -3.32 5.49
C ASN A 38 24.94 -2.82 5.85
N LEU A 39 24.37 -3.34 6.95
CA LEU A 39 23.00 -3.02 7.39
C LEU A 39 22.73 -1.50 7.54
N ASN A 40 23.74 -0.74 7.94
CA ASN A 40 23.62 0.71 8.15
C ASN A 40 23.45 1.51 6.86
N SER A 41 24.05 1.07 5.74
CA SER A 41 23.92 1.73 4.43
C SER A 41 22.83 1.10 3.56
N LEU A 42 22.43 -0.14 3.86
CA LEU A 42 21.44 -0.89 3.09
C LEU A 42 20.08 -0.17 3.00
N SER A 43 19.61 0.45 4.08
CA SER A 43 18.31 1.14 4.09
C SER A 43 18.29 2.37 3.17
N GLU A 44 19.35 3.19 3.24
CA GLU A 44 19.50 4.38 2.40
C GLU A 44 19.65 4.00 0.92
N VAL A 45 20.49 3.00 0.63
CA VAL A 45 20.69 2.54 -0.75
C VAL A 45 19.40 1.93 -1.31
N ARG A 46 18.67 1.11 -0.54
CA ARG A 46 17.36 0.58 -0.95
C ARG A 46 16.35 1.69 -1.24
N SER A 47 16.35 2.76 -0.44
CA SER A 47 15.47 3.91 -0.70
C SER A 47 15.81 4.59 -2.02
N ARG A 48 17.08 4.93 -2.25
CA ARG A 48 17.52 5.57 -3.51
C ARG A 48 17.26 4.69 -4.73
N LEU A 49 17.54 3.40 -4.60
CA LEU A 49 17.33 2.43 -5.64
C LEU A 49 15.84 2.23 -5.95
N ARG A 50 15.00 2.25 -4.92
CA ARG A 50 13.53 2.23 -5.08
C ARG A 50 13.05 3.42 -5.90
N ASP A 51 13.47 4.63 -5.55
CA ASP A 51 13.06 5.85 -6.25
C ASP A 51 13.54 5.84 -7.72
N PHE A 52 14.79 5.44 -7.94
CA PHE A 52 15.34 5.26 -9.29
C PHE A 52 14.54 4.23 -10.10
N MET A 53 14.30 3.04 -9.56
CA MET A 53 13.61 1.96 -10.27
C MET A 53 12.15 2.30 -10.54
N ARG A 54 11.48 3.03 -9.64
CA ARG A 54 10.12 3.55 -9.89
C ARG A 54 10.12 4.51 -11.07
N SER A 55 11.05 5.46 -11.11
CA SER A 55 11.19 6.40 -12.23
C SER A 55 11.46 5.66 -13.55
N GLU A 56 12.45 4.77 -13.56
CA GLU A 56 12.83 4.04 -14.77
C GLU A 56 11.73 3.10 -15.25
N SER A 57 11.06 2.38 -14.35
CA SER A 57 9.95 1.49 -14.72
C SER A 57 8.84 2.26 -15.42
N SER A 58 8.46 3.45 -14.92
CA SER A 58 7.44 4.28 -15.55
C SER A 58 7.87 4.76 -16.94
N ALA A 59 9.14 5.13 -17.13
CA ALA A 59 9.66 5.57 -18.42
C ALA A 59 9.67 4.41 -19.43
N VAL A 60 10.21 3.26 -19.03
CA VAL A 60 10.30 2.06 -19.87
C VAL A 60 8.91 1.58 -20.29
N LEU A 61 7.94 1.55 -19.37
CA LEU A 61 6.57 1.13 -19.71
C LEU A 61 5.94 2.01 -20.79
N GLY A 62 6.25 3.31 -20.83
CA GLY A 62 5.81 4.21 -21.91
C GLY A 62 6.50 3.91 -23.25
N GLU A 63 7.78 3.52 -23.22
CA GLU A 63 8.59 3.18 -24.39
C GLU A 63 8.17 1.87 -25.05
N LEU A 64 7.55 0.95 -24.31
CA LEU A 64 7.11 -0.37 -24.84
C LEU A 64 5.95 -0.28 -25.84
N THR A 65 5.53 0.90 -26.26
CA THR A 65 4.49 1.07 -27.27
C THR A 65 4.95 0.49 -28.61
N GLY A 66 4.21 -0.48 -29.15
CA GLY A 66 4.56 -1.17 -30.39
C GLY A 66 5.41 -2.44 -30.24
N GLU A 67 5.93 -2.71 -29.03
CA GLU A 67 6.67 -3.95 -28.77
C GLU A 67 5.77 -5.19 -28.72
N SER A 68 6.36 -6.36 -28.98
CA SER A 68 5.67 -7.64 -28.88
C SER A 68 5.17 -7.90 -27.45
N ILE A 69 4.08 -8.67 -27.32
CA ILE A 69 3.53 -9.03 -26.01
C ILE A 69 4.57 -9.79 -25.16
N VAL A 70 5.35 -10.67 -25.79
CA VAL A 70 6.42 -11.43 -25.11
C VAL A 70 7.46 -10.47 -24.53
N ALA A 71 7.95 -9.51 -25.31
CA ALA A 71 8.92 -8.51 -24.84
C ALA A 71 8.36 -7.70 -23.66
N LYS A 72 7.10 -7.24 -23.76
CA LYS A 72 6.43 -6.51 -22.68
C LYS A 72 6.33 -7.32 -21.40
N LEU A 73 5.94 -8.59 -21.50
CA LEU A 73 5.83 -9.48 -20.34
C LEU A 73 7.21 -9.75 -19.71
N SER A 74 8.25 -9.96 -20.51
CA SER A 74 9.61 -10.14 -19.99
C SER A 74 10.10 -8.91 -19.21
N VAL A 75 9.80 -7.70 -19.71
CA VAL A 75 10.17 -6.46 -19.01
C VAL A 75 9.39 -6.29 -17.70
N LEU A 76 8.09 -6.57 -17.71
CA LEU A 76 7.27 -6.55 -16.49
C LEU A 76 7.75 -7.57 -15.45
N GLU A 77 8.09 -8.79 -15.88
CA GLU A 77 8.65 -9.82 -15.00
C GLU A 77 9.99 -9.38 -14.40
N PHE A 78 10.87 -8.80 -15.21
CA PHE A 78 12.14 -8.25 -14.74
C PHE A 78 11.92 -7.21 -13.64
N PHE A 79 11.05 -6.22 -13.87
CA PHE A 79 10.78 -5.18 -12.87
C PHE A 79 10.13 -5.74 -11.61
N ALA A 80 9.19 -6.67 -11.74
CA ALA A 80 8.58 -7.34 -10.59
C ALA A 80 9.64 -8.01 -9.70
N ARG A 81 10.59 -8.73 -10.32
CA ARG A 81 11.68 -9.41 -9.60
C ARG A 81 12.66 -8.41 -8.99
N ALA A 82 13.01 -7.35 -9.72
CA ALA A 82 13.88 -6.31 -9.20
C ALA A 82 13.26 -5.60 -7.98
N PHE A 83 11.98 -5.22 -8.04
CA PHE A 83 11.27 -4.62 -6.91
C PHE A 83 11.16 -5.57 -5.71
N ALA A 84 10.96 -6.87 -5.95
CA ALA A 84 10.99 -7.88 -4.88
C ALA A 84 12.35 -7.91 -4.16
N LEU A 85 13.47 -7.90 -4.91
CA LEU A 85 14.83 -7.86 -4.34
C LEU A 85 15.06 -6.57 -3.51
N ILE A 86 14.60 -5.42 -4.03
CA ILE A 86 14.66 -4.12 -3.36
C ILE A 86 13.69 -4.03 -2.15
N GLY A 87 12.76 -4.98 -2.02
CA GLY A 87 11.70 -5.00 -1.02
C GLY A 87 10.73 -3.83 -1.15
N ASP A 88 10.44 -3.45 -2.39
CA ASP A 88 9.35 -2.56 -2.73
C ASP A 88 8.13 -3.37 -3.16
N MET A 89 7.41 -3.90 -2.17
CA MET A 89 6.30 -4.84 -2.44
C MET A 89 5.15 -4.21 -3.21
N GLU A 90 4.89 -2.92 -3.02
CA GLU A 90 3.84 -2.21 -3.75
C GLU A 90 4.13 -2.20 -5.26
N SER A 91 5.33 -1.77 -5.65
CA SER A 91 5.74 -1.75 -7.06
C SER A 91 5.92 -3.14 -7.63
N CYS A 92 6.39 -4.12 -6.85
CA CYS A 92 6.43 -5.53 -7.26
C CYS A 92 5.03 -6.07 -7.62
N LEU A 93 4.05 -5.88 -6.73
CA LEU A 93 2.68 -6.31 -6.96
C LEU A 93 2.04 -5.54 -8.11
N ALA A 94 2.31 -4.25 -8.26
CA ALA A 94 1.84 -3.46 -9.40
C ALA A 94 2.35 -4.04 -10.74
N MET A 95 3.65 -4.35 -10.86
CA MET A 95 4.20 -4.94 -12.09
C MET A 95 3.58 -6.30 -12.40
N ARG A 96 3.36 -7.14 -11.39
CA ARG A 96 2.67 -8.43 -11.55
C ARG A 96 1.22 -8.25 -11.99
N TYR A 97 0.49 -7.31 -11.38
CA TYR A 97 -0.88 -6.99 -11.75
C TYR A 97 -0.98 -6.52 -13.22
N GLU A 98 -0.08 -5.64 -13.65
CA GLU A 98 -0.02 -5.20 -15.04
C GLU A 98 0.32 -6.33 -16.01
N ALA A 99 1.20 -7.27 -15.63
CA ALA A 99 1.49 -8.45 -16.44
C ALA A 99 0.25 -9.34 -16.62
N LEU A 100 -0.53 -9.55 -15.56
CA LEU A 100 -1.78 -10.32 -15.62
C LEU A 100 -2.83 -9.60 -16.48
N ASN A 101 -3.00 -8.28 -16.35
CA ASN A 101 -3.91 -7.51 -17.20
C ASN A 101 -3.50 -7.55 -18.67
N LEU A 102 -2.21 -7.39 -18.96
CA LEU A 102 -1.70 -7.41 -20.33
C LEU A 102 -1.98 -8.77 -20.98
N ARG A 103 -1.76 -9.85 -20.23
CA ARG A 103 -2.10 -11.22 -20.63
C ARG A 103 -3.60 -11.36 -20.91
N GLU A 104 -4.45 -10.93 -19.97
CA GLU A 104 -5.90 -11.04 -20.08
C GLU A 104 -6.46 -10.25 -21.28
N LEU A 105 -5.95 -9.03 -21.52
CA LEU A 105 -6.35 -8.20 -22.66
C LEU A 105 -6.04 -8.84 -24.02
N ASN A 106 -4.99 -9.66 -24.09
CA ASN A 106 -4.54 -10.31 -25.32
C ASN A 106 -4.98 -11.79 -25.41
N SER A 107 -5.74 -12.28 -24.43
CA SER A 107 -6.18 -13.68 -24.34
C SER A 107 -7.10 -14.10 -25.49
N SER A 108 -7.85 -13.17 -26.06
CA SER A 108 -8.74 -13.42 -27.22
C SER A 108 -7.97 -13.82 -28.47
N SER A 109 -6.77 -13.26 -28.67
CA SER A 109 -5.89 -13.56 -29.79
C SER A 109 -4.98 -14.77 -29.52
N CYS A 110 -4.72 -15.09 -28.25
CA CYS A 110 -3.80 -16.16 -27.86
C CYS A 110 -4.20 -16.83 -26.54
N LEU A 111 -4.65 -18.09 -26.61
CA LEU A 111 -5.13 -18.84 -25.44
C LEU A 111 -4.08 -19.04 -24.34
N TRP A 112 -2.79 -19.14 -24.67
CA TRP A 112 -1.72 -19.29 -23.67
C TRP A 112 -1.55 -18.04 -22.78
N LEU A 113 -2.06 -16.89 -23.22
CA LEU A 113 -2.07 -15.65 -22.43
C LEU A 113 -3.23 -15.60 -21.43
N ARG A 114 -4.23 -16.48 -21.54
CA ARG A 114 -5.37 -16.50 -20.64
C ARG A 114 -4.90 -16.60 -19.19
N VAL A 115 -5.49 -15.79 -18.31
CA VAL A 115 -5.22 -15.84 -16.88
C VAL A 115 -6.34 -16.61 -16.19
N SER A 116 -5.98 -17.71 -15.52
CA SER A 116 -6.96 -18.52 -14.81
C SER A 116 -7.49 -17.80 -13.56
N HIS A 117 -8.69 -18.15 -13.11
CA HIS A 117 -9.20 -17.66 -11.83
C HIS A 117 -8.28 -18.00 -10.65
N SER A 118 -7.58 -19.14 -10.72
CA SER A 118 -6.63 -19.58 -9.69
C SER A 118 -5.41 -18.68 -9.60
N GLU A 119 -4.89 -18.21 -10.74
CA GLU A 119 -3.78 -17.24 -10.79
C GLU A 119 -4.19 -15.90 -10.17
N TRP A 120 -5.37 -15.38 -10.54
CA TRP A 120 -5.90 -14.15 -9.95
C TRP A 120 -6.15 -14.28 -8.44
N THR A 121 -6.68 -15.43 -8.00
CA THR A 121 -6.94 -15.71 -6.59
C THR A 121 -5.63 -15.78 -5.79
N ASN A 122 -4.63 -16.49 -6.30
CA ASN A 122 -3.31 -16.57 -5.68
C ASN A 122 -2.66 -15.19 -5.58
N PHE A 123 -2.76 -14.38 -6.62
CA PHE A 123 -2.27 -13.00 -6.60
C PHE A 123 -3.01 -12.12 -5.59
N ALA A 124 -4.34 -12.28 -5.47
CA ALA A 124 -5.15 -11.57 -4.49
C ALA A 124 -4.76 -11.94 -3.05
N VAL A 125 -4.56 -13.24 -2.76
CA VAL A 125 -4.12 -13.73 -1.44
C VAL A 125 -2.75 -13.15 -1.10
N GLN A 126 -1.77 -13.24 -2.01
CA GLN A 126 -0.45 -12.65 -1.80
C GLN A 126 -0.54 -11.14 -1.54
N SER A 127 -1.41 -10.43 -2.26
CA SER A 127 -1.60 -8.99 -2.08
C SER A 127 -2.18 -8.66 -0.69
N MET A 128 -3.12 -9.47 -0.19
CA MET A 128 -3.64 -9.33 1.18
C MET A 128 -2.57 -9.60 2.24
N GLU A 129 -1.82 -10.69 2.11
CA GLU A 129 -0.76 -11.08 3.05
C GLU A 129 0.34 -10.02 3.14
N ASN A 130 0.59 -9.30 2.05
CA ASN A 130 1.55 -8.19 2.01
C ASN A 130 0.95 -6.84 2.43
N GLY A 131 -0.30 -6.80 2.88
CA GLY A 131 -0.93 -5.58 3.41
C GLY A 131 -1.47 -4.61 2.35
N PHE A 132 -1.75 -5.08 1.13
CA PHE A 132 -2.29 -4.27 0.03
C PHE A 132 -3.74 -4.67 -0.31
N PRO A 133 -4.72 -4.37 0.57
CA PRO A 133 -6.11 -4.80 0.39
C PRO A 133 -6.79 -4.16 -0.83
N SER A 134 -6.38 -2.96 -1.24
CA SER A 134 -6.93 -2.33 -2.46
C SER A 134 -6.53 -3.07 -3.73
N ILE A 135 -5.29 -3.58 -3.80
CA ILE A 135 -4.79 -4.41 -4.91
C ILE A 135 -5.49 -5.78 -4.88
N ALA A 136 -5.60 -6.38 -3.70
CA ALA A 136 -6.28 -7.65 -3.52
C ALA A 136 -7.75 -7.63 -3.93
N ALA A 137 -8.47 -6.53 -3.62
CA ALA A 137 -9.86 -6.36 -4.02
C ALA A 137 -10.01 -6.41 -5.54
N LYS A 138 -9.20 -5.63 -6.28
CA LYS A 138 -9.18 -5.63 -7.75
C LYS A 138 -8.81 -6.99 -8.34
N ALA A 139 -7.81 -7.67 -7.76
CA ALA A 139 -7.43 -9.00 -8.20
C ALA A 139 -8.57 -10.03 -7.98
N SER A 140 -9.30 -9.91 -6.87
CA SER A 140 -10.46 -10.76 -6.57
C SER A 140 -11.62 -10.51 -7.54
N GLU A 141 -11.85 -9.27 -7.96
CA GLU A 141 -12.81 -8.94 -9.03
C GLU A 141 -12.44 -9.64 -10.34
N ASN A 142 -11.17 -9.57 -10.74
CA ASN A 142 -10.70 -10.27 -11.95
C ASN A 142 -10.84 -11.79 -11.84
N ALA A 143 -10.56 -12.38 -10.66
CA ALA A 143 -10.78 -13.80 -10.43
C ALA A 143 -12.25 -14.23 -10.63
N LEU A 144 -13.21 -13.42 -10.15
CA LEU A 144 -14.64 -13.67 -10.38
C LEU A 144 -15.01 -13.57 -11.86
N LEU A 145 -14.48 -12.57 -12.57
CA LEU A 145 -14.69 -12.44 -14.02
C LEU A 145 -14.14 -13.63 -14.79
N SER A 146 -12.96 -14.16 -14.41
CA SER A 146 -12.41 -15.38 -15.01
C SER A 146 -13.31 -16.59 -14.74
N LEU A 147 -13.85 -16.75 -13.52
CA LEU A 147 -14.81 -17.82 -13.21
C LEU A 147 -16.08 -17.71 -14.06
N GLU A 148 -16.64 -16.52 -14.20
CA GLU A 148 -17.81 -16.32 -15.05
C GLU A 148 -17.52 -16.75 -16.50
N LYS A 149 -16.38 -16.33 -17.07
CA LYS A 149 -15.97 -16.74 -18.43
C LYS A 149 -15.79 -18.24 -18.58
N ASP A 150 -15.23 -18.91 -17.57
CA ASP A 150 -15.01 -20.36 -17.60
C ASP A 150 -16.34 -21.13 -17.55
N SER A 151 -17.36 -20.62 -16.83
CA SER A 151 -18.68 -21.24 -16.72
C SER A 151 -19.47 -21.27 -18.03
N PHE A 152 -19.19 -20.33 -18.95
CA PHE A 152 -19.80 -20.31 -20.29
C PHE A 152 -19.16 -21.33 -21.26
N LEU A 153 -17.98 -21.86 -20.94
CA LEU A 153 -17.22 -22.74 -21.84
C LEU A 153 -17.43 -24.23 -21.57
N GLU A 154 -17.69 -24.64 -20.31
CA GLU A 154 -17.88 -26.05 -19.95
C GLU A 154 -19.10 -26.27 -19.05
N PRO A 155 -20.23 -26.78 -19.56
CA PRO A 155 -21.35 -27.19 -18.75
C PRO A 155 -21.19 -28.67 -18.33
N LYS A 156 -20.46 -28.94 -17.25
CA LYS A 156 -20.43 -30.27 -16.61
C LYS A 156 -20.73 -30.19 -15.11
N SER A 157 -21.63 -31.07 -14.65
CA SER A 157 -22.38 -30.93 -13.40
C SER A 157 -21.58 -31.10 -12.11
N GLU A 158 -20.38 -31.69 -12.14
CA GLU A 158 -19.53 -31.88 -10.94
C GLU A 158 -18.54 -30.72 -10.74
N GLU A 159 -17.95 -30.19 -11.81
CA GLU A 159 -17.05 -29.00 -11.77
C GLU A 159 -17.80 -27.74 -11.30
N ASN A 160 -19.10 -27.67 -11.52
CA ASN A 160 -19.93 -26.56 -11.06
C ASN A 160 -19.93 -26.39 -9.53
N SER A 161 -19.82 -27.48 -8.75
CA SER A 161 -19.80 -27.39 -7.28
C SER A 161 -18.49 -26.83 -6.76
N GLU A 162 -17.36 -27.27 -7.33
CA GLU A 162 -16.03 -26.76 -6.97
C GLU A 162 -15.86 -25.30 -7.41
N MET A 163 -16.40 -24.95 -8.58
CA MET A 163 -16.40 -23.59 -9.09
C MET A 163 -17.24 -22.64 -8.24
N LEU A 164 -18.38 -23.11 -7.71
CA LEU A 164 -19.19 -22.35 -6.75
C LEU A 164 -18.46 -22.09 -5.43
N ASP A 165 -17.76 -23.10 -4.90
CA ASP A 165 -16.91 -22.95 -3.70
C ASP A 165 -15.73 -22.00 -3.94
N ALA A 166 -15.07 -22.09 -5.10
CA ALA A 166 -14.03 -21.16 -5.50
C ALA A 166 -14.56 -19.72 -5.60
N ALA A 167 -15.70 -19.52 -6.26
CA ALA A 167 -16.34 -18.21 -6.35
C ALA A 167 -16.68 -17.63 -4.98
N GLU A 168 -17.20 -18.45 -4.06
CA GLU A 168 -17.53 -18.02 -2.71
C GLU A 168 -16.28 -17.62 -1.90
N LYS A 169 -15.18 -18.39 -2.00
CA LYS A 169 -13.89 -18.03 -1.40
C LYS A 169 -13.38 -16.70 -1.93
N VAL A 170 -13.44 -16.48 -3.24
CA VAL A 170 -13.00 -15.23 -3.87
C VAL A 170 -13.89 -14.05 -3.44
N ARG A 171 -15.21 -14.22 -3.33
CA ARG A 171 -16.12 -13.18 -2.82
C ARG A 171 -15.76 -12.78 -1.39
N ARG A 172 -15.55 -13.75 -0.50
CA ARG A 172 -15.15 -13.47 0.89
C ARG A 172 -13.82 -12.72 0.97
N LEU A 173 -12.85 -13.09 0.12
CA LEU A 173 -11.58 -12.39 0.02
C LEU A 173 -11.78 -10.94 -0.43
N ARG A 174 -12.55 -10.71 -1.49
CA ARG A 174 -12.89 -9.38 -1.98
C ARG A 174 -13.58 -8.53 -0.91
N ASP A 175 -14.57 -9.09 -0.23
CA ASP A 175 -15.35 -8.36 0.77
C ASP A 175 -14.49 -8.01 1.99
N SER A 176 -13.59 -8.91 2.40
CA SER A 176 -12.59 -8.64 3.44
C SER A 176 -11.60 -7.55 3.02
N ALA A 177 -11.13 -7.60 1.79
CA ALA A 177 -10.23 -6.60 1.21
C ALA A 177 -10.90 -5.22 1.10
N ALA A 178 -12.16 -5.17 0.66
CA ALA A 178 -12.97 -3.97 0.59
C ALA A 178 -13.23 -3.38 1.98
N PHE A 179 -13.55 -4.23 2.96
CA PHE A 179 -13.71 -3.81 4.36
C PHE A 179 -12.43 -3.14 4.90
N LEU A 180 -11.27 -3.79 4.77
CA LEU A 180 -10.00 -3.23 5.23
C LEU A 180 -9.65 -1.93 4.50
N THR A 181 -9.85 -1.88 3.19
CA THR A 181 -9.64 -0.65 2.40
C THR A 181 -10.51 0.49 2.91
N SER A 182 -11.78 0.22 3.21
CA SER A 182 -12.72 1.21 3.74
C SER A 182 -12.36 1.66 5.17
N ALA A 183 -11.93 0.74 6.02
CA ALA A 183 -11.53 1.00 7.40
C ALA A 183 -10.27 1.87 7.47
N HIS A 184 -9.35 1.70 6.51
CA HIS A 184 -8.15 2.52 6.37
C HIS A 184 -8.36 3.81 5.57
N SER A 185 -9.59 4.15 5.22
CA SER A 185 -9.88 5.43 4.56
C SER A 185 -9.68 6.61 5.51
N VAL A 186 -9.27 7.77 4.97
CA VAL A 186 -9.10 9.02 5.74
C VAL A 186 -10.38 9.39 6.50
N GLN A 187 -11.55 9.14 5.90
CA GLN A 187 -12.84 9.40 6.53
C GLN A 187 -13.10 8.46 7.71
N ALA A 188 -12.87 7.15 7.54
CA ALA A 188 -13.03 6.17 8.62
C ALA A 188 -12.06 6.42 9.77
N GLN A 189 -10.79 6.68 9.46
CA GLN A 189 -9.76 7.05 10.44
C GLN A 189 -10.08 8.37 11.15
N GLY A 190 -10.60 9.36 10.42
CA GLY A 190 -11.06 10.63 10.98
C GLY A 190 -12.22 10.43 11.95
N ALA A 191 -13.20 9.61 11.59
CA ALA A 191 -14.34 9.28 12.45
C ALA A 191 -13.90 8.52 13.72
N GLU A 192 -12.99 7.55 13.58
CA GLU A 192 -12.43 6.81 14.72
C GLU A 192 -11.62 7.71 15.65
N TYR A 193 -10.81 8.63 15.09
CA TYR A 193 -10.10 9.63 15.85
C TYR A 193 -11.04 10.54 16.64
N LEU A 194 -12.14 11.00 16.01
CA LEU A 194 -13.14 11.83 16.68
C LEU A 194 -13.83 11.07 17.82
N ARG A 195 -14.26 9.82 17.61
CA ARG A 195 -14.82 8.97 18.69
C ARG A 195 -13.82 8.77 19.83
N SER A 196 -12.56 8.50 19.51
CA SER A 196 -11.49 8.34 20.50
C SER A 196 -11.23 9.62 21.27
N LYS A 197 -11.31 10.78 20.60
CA LYS A 197 -11.19 12.10 21.23
C LYS A 197 -12.36 12.38 22.18
N GLU A 198 -13.59 12.05 21.78
CA GLU A 198 -14.78 12.16 22.64
C GLU A 198 -14.65 11.31 23.90
N LEU A 199 -14.23 10.04 23.77
CA LEU A 199 -13.96 9.15 24.90
C LEU A 199 -12.89 9.73 25.84
N ARG A 200 -11.82 10.32 25.30
CA ARG A 200 -10.79 10.99 26.11
C ARG A 200 -11.35 12.20 26.86
N ILE A 201 -12.22 12.99 26.25
CA ILE A 201 -12.86 14.14 26.90
C ILE A 201 -13.76 13.67 28.06
N LEU A 202 -14.60 12.65 27.83
CA LEU A 202 -15.44 12.02 28.85
C LEU A 202 -14.60 11.48 30.02
N SER A 203 -13.48 10.83 29.73
CA SER A 203 -12.57 10.29 30.76
C SER A 203 -11.86 11.39 31.59
N ARG A 204 -11.68 12.59 31.02
CA ARG A 204 -11.13 13.75 31.74
C ARG A 204 -12.17 14.40 32.64
N GLN A 205 -13.44 14.43 32.23
CA GLN A 205 -14.53 14.99 33.04
C GLN A 205 -14.88 14.11 34.24
N THR A 206 -14.61 12.80 34.17
CA THR A 206 -14.82 11.84 35.27
C THR A 206 -13.69 11.77 36.28
N ARG A 207 -12.57 12.50 36.08
CA ARG A 207 -11.56 12.66 37.15
C ARG A 207 -12.12 13.59 38.23
N PRO A 208 -12.19 13.16 39.50
CA PRO A 208 -12.57 14.06 40.58
C PRO A 208 -11.54 15.17 40.66
N VAL A 209 -11.96 16.41 40.41
CA VAL A 209 -11.14 17.58 40.70
C VAL A 209 -10.98 17.62 42.21
N LYS A 210 -9.81 17.23 42.73
CA LYS A 210 -9.43 17.58 44.09
C LYS A 210 -9.38 19.10 44.15
N ASN A 211 -10.35 19.69 44.83
CA ASN A 211 -10.28 21.09 45.24
C ASN A 211 -9.05 21.24 46.13
N SER A 212 -8.02 21.94 45.65
CA SER A 212 -6.92 22.41 46.48
C SER A 212 -6.75 23.91 46.28
N ASP A 213 -7.22 24.63 47.29
CA ASP A 213 -6.68 25.85 47.87
C ASP A 213 -6.37 27.07 46.98
N CYS A 214 -7.12 28.14 47.29
CA CYS A 214 -6.84 29.56 47.12
C CYS A 214 -5.57 29.91 46.34
N THR A 215 -5.68 29.98 45.01
CA THR A 215 -4.64 30.58 44.15
C THR A 215 -4.78 32.11 44.18
N GLY A 216 -3.67 32.86 44.17
CA GLY A 216 -3.66 34.32 44.24
C GLY A 216 -4.51 35.04 43.18
N SER A 217 -4.86 34.36 42.08
CA SER A 217 -5.83 34.82 41.09
C SER A 217 -7.24 35.04 41.66
N ASN A 218 -7.68 34.17 42.58
CA ASN A 218 -8.99 34.32 43.23
C ASN A 218 -9.01 35.52 44.18
N LEU A 219 -7.93 35.73 44.94
CA LEU A 219 -7.78 36.90 45.82
C LEU A 219 -7.73 38.22 45.01
N PHE A 220 -7.10 38.21 43.84
CA PHE A 220 -7.07 39.37 42.95
C PHE A 220 -8.45 39.71 42.40
N ARG A 221 -9.21 38.71 41.95
CA ARG A 221 -10.59 38.89 41.45
C ARG A 221 -11.53 39.38 42.55
N ASP A 222 -11.42 38.83 43.75
CA ASP A 222 -12.18 39.30 44.92
C ASP A 222 -11.84 40.75 45.29
N GLY A 223 -10.56 41.12 45.21
CA GLY A 223 -10.10 42.49 45.44
C GLY A 223 -10.71 43.49 44.46
N ILE A 224 -10.76 43.13 43.17
CA ILE A 224 -11.42 43.96 42.13
C ILE A 224 -12.92 44.07 42.41
N SER A 225 -13.58 42.95 42.75
CA SER A 225 -15.02 42.92 43.00
C SER A 225 -15.40 43.84 44.18
N LYS A 226 -14.69 43.72 45.31
CA LYS A 226 -14.90 44.57 46.49
C LYS A 226 -14.64 46.05 46.21
N ARG A 227 -13.65 46.38 45.37
CA ARG A 227 -13.36 47.78 45.00
C ARG A 227 -14.48 48.38 44.16
N ASN A 228 -15.03 47.62 43.23
CA ASN A 228 -16.14 48.06 42.39
C ASN A 228 -17.42 48.24 43.20
N GLU A 229 -17.68 47.35 44.16
CA GLU A 229 -18.82 47.45 45.05
C GLU A 229 -18.78 48.71 45.93
N ARG A 230 -17.62 49.06 46.48
CA ARG A 230 -17.42 50.33 47.22
C ARG A 230 -17.64 51.55 46.34
N LYS A 231 -17.13 51.54 45.10
CA LYS A 231 -17.37 52.63 44.13
C LYS A 231 -18.85 52.78 43.82
N LEU A 232 -19.56 51.67 43.64
CA LEU A 232 -20.99 51.66 43.36
C LEU A 232 -21.79 52.23 44.55
N GLN A 233 -21.43 51.86 45.78
CA GLN A 233 -22.05 52.39 46.99
C GLN A 233 -21.78 53.89 47.15
N HIS A 234 -20.56 54.35 46.86
CA HIS A 234 -20.24 55.78 46.91
C HIS A 234 -21.01 56.60 45.87
N LEU A 235 -21.23 56.06 44.66
CA LEU A 235 -22.04 56.71 43.62
C LEU A 235 -23.54 56.72 43.95
N ARG A 236 -24.01 55.83 44.83
CA ARG A 236 -25.40 55.78 45.31
C ARG A 236 -25.65 56.62 46.57
N SER A 237 -24.58 57.18 47.14
CA SER A 237 -24.60 58.03 48.34
C SER A 237 -24.44 59.53 48.01
N ILE A 238 -24.36 59.88 46.73
CA ILE A 238 -24.40 61.26 46.18
C ILE A 238 -25.74 61.42 45.50
#